data_AF-A0A847HCN2-F1
#
_entry.id   AF-A0A847HCN2-F1
#
_cell.length_a   1.000
_cell.length_b   1.000
_cell.length_c   1.000
_cell.angle_alpha   90.00
_cell.angle_beta   90.00
_cell.angle_gamma   90.00
#
_symmetry.space_group_name_H-M   'P 1'
#
loop_
_entity.id
_entity.type
_entity.pdbx_description
1 polymer ?
#
loop_
_entity_poly.entity_id
_entity_poly.type
_entity_poly.pdbx_seq_one_letter_code
_entity_poly.pdbx_strand_id
1 'polypeptide(L)'
;VELQLAHAAAPWVVTWDDHEIANDSWAGGAEGHDPFHGDWGTRRDAAMQAYLEWLPVRGTAPSRGGRIYRTLRYGRLAEVQMLDLRSYRSAPGMMHPAQRNSIDRTIMGSEQFEWLANRLNTGNARWNLIGTSVMMAPLNLIHIDQAVRSQLAGMVGFDVAGTPVNVDQWDGYTADRDRLLDQLARGHGRNVFLTGDIHSEWAGDIHHRGRVVAAELVCSSVTAANIDEQVGLGEDNPLSRTAEHHVLAHNPHIRHVDLDAHGYATLTVRPDHVEMAWHRVVDVTVAGSPVVAGPVLRYEGSRITA
;
A
#
# COMPACT_ATOMS: atom_id res chain seq x y z
N VAL A 1 -20.85 8.65 13.33
CA VAL A 1 -20.64 10.10 13.62
C VAL A 1 -19.17 10.47 13.47
N GLU A 2 -18.23 9.67 13.98
CA GLU A 2 -16.78 9.96 13.91
C GLU A 2 -16.25 10.16 12.48
N LEU A 3 -16.57 9.26 11.55
CA LEU A 3 -16.18 9.40 10.14
C LEU A 3 -16.72 10.70 9.49
N GLN A 4 -17.96 11.07 9.79
CA GLN A 4 -18.55 12.32 9.29
C GLN A 4 -17.83 13.55 9.84
N LEU A 5 -17.46 13.54 11.12
CA LEU A 5 -16.68 14.62 11.74
C LEU A 5 -15.28 14.71 11.14
N ALA A 6 -14.62 13.58 10.88
CA ALA A 6 -13.32 13.55 10.21
C ALA A 6 -13.39 14.10 8.77
N HIS A 7 -14.44 13.76 8.01
CA HIS A 7 -14.71 14.36 6.70
C HIS A 7 -15.01 15.86 6.75
N ALA A 8 -15.64 16.35 7.82
CA ALA A 8 -15.91 17.78 7.99
C ALA A 8 -14.67 18.58 8.41
N ALA A 9 -13.68 17.94 9.03
CA ALA A 9 -12.53 18.62 9.62
C ALA A 9 -11.46 19.07 8.60
N ALA A 10 -11.34 18.36 7.46
CA ALA A 10 -10.32 18.64 6.45
C ALA A 10 -10.77 18.20 5.04
N PRO A 11 -10.16 18.69 3.95
CA PRO A 11 -10.34 18.13 2.62
C PRO A 11 -9.71 16.72 2.51
N TRP A 12 -10.39 15.81 1.83
CA TRP A 12 -9.91 14.44 1.64
C TRP A 12 -9.41 14.22 0.22
N VAL A 13 -8.23 13.61 0.11
CA VAL A 13 -7.66 13.12 -1.14
C VAL A 13 -7.76 11.60 -1.11
N VAL A 14 -8.86 11.07 -1.66
CA VAL A 14 -9.13 9.63 -1.61
C VAL A 14 -8.73 8.91 -2.90
N THR A 15 -8.35 7.65 -2.76
CA THR A 15 -8.28 6.66 -3.84
C THR A 15 -8.94 5.38 -3.31
N TRP A 16 -9.25 4.42 -4.18
CA TRP A 16 -9.74 3.11 -3.76
C TRP A 16 -8.59 2.11 -3.70
N ASP A 17 -8.84 1.03 -2.97
CA ASP A 17 -8.23 -0.27 -3.25
C ASP A 17 -9.28 -1.27 -3.74
N ASP A 18 -9.12 -2.56 -3.45
CA ASP A 18 -9.98 -3.63 -3.94
C ASP A 18 -11.35 -3.66 -3.25
N HIS A 19 -11.42 -3.45 -1.94
CA HIS A 19 -12.64 -3.57 -1.13
C HIS A 19 -13.72 -2.55 -1.45
N GLU A 20 -13.40 -1.46 -2.16
CA GLU A 20 -14.42 -0.61 -2.77
C GLU A 20 -15.21 -1.31 -3.89
N ILE A 21 -14.72 -2.44 -4.41
CA ILE A 21 -15.32 -3.23 -5.50
C ILE A 21 -15.56 -4.69 -5.08
N ALA A 22 -14.46 -5.42 -4.83
CA ALA A 22 -14.40 -6.84 -4.48
C ALA A 22 -12.96 -7.22 -4.11
N ASN A 23 -12.78 -8.14 -3.15
CA ASN A 23 -11.49 -8.67 -2.71
C ASN A 23 -10.58 -9.04 -3.89
N ASP A 24 -9.33 -8.60 -3.86
CA ASP A 24 -8.31 -8.86 -4.89
C ASP A 24 -8.77 -8.55 -6.32
N SER A 25 -9.57 -7.49 -6.48
CA SER A 25 -10.05 -7.08 -7.80
C SER A 25 -8.93 -6.62 -8.73
N TRP A 26 -9.11 -6.94 -10.02
CA TRP A 26 -8.26 -6.57 -11.14
C TRP A 26 -9.12 -6.21 -12.35
N ALA A 27 -8.50 -5.81 -13.46
CA ALA A 27 -9.23 -5.26 -14.61
C ALA A 27 -10.37 -6.17 -15.13
N GLY A 28 -10.20 -7.49 -15.06
CA GLY A 28 -11.13 -8.48 -15.60
C GLY A 28 -11.86 -9.36 -14.57
N GLY A 29 -11.68 -9.16 -13.26
CA GLY A 29 -12.35 -9.97 -12.25
C GLY A 29 -11.93 -9.63 -10.82
N ALA A 30 -12.26 -10.51 -9.89
CA ALA A 30 -11.87 -10.43 -8.49
C ALA A 30 -11.81 -11.84 -7.89
N GLU A 31 -11.19 -11.99 -6.73
CA GLU A 31 -11.22 -13.25 -6.01
C GLU A 31 -12.66 -13.62 -5.62
N GLY A 32 -13.02 -14.88 -5.81
CA GLY A 32 -14.35 -15.40 -5.47
C GLY A 32 -15.51 -14.84 -6.32
N HIS A 33 -15.23 -14.04 -7.36
CA HIS A 33 -16.28 -13.58 -8.26
C HIS A 33 -16.76 -14.72 -9.18
N ASP A 34 -18.07 -14.96 -9.19
CA ASP A 34 -18.71 -16.05 -9.90
C ASP A 34 -20.07 -15.60 -10.49
N PRO A 35 -20.78 -16.46 -11.25
CA PRO A 35 -22.06 -16.08 -11.84
C PRO A 35 -23.17 -15.70 -10.85
N PHE A 36 -23.09 -16.09 -9.57
CA PHE A 36 -24.06 -15.68 -8.55
C PHE A 36 -23.96 -14.17 -8.27
N HIS A 37 -22.77 -13.59 -8.42
CA HIS A 37 -22.52 -12.16 -8.26
C HIS A 37 -22.89 -11.33 -9.50
N GLY A 38 -23.32 -11.97 -10.60
CA GLY A 38 -23.65 -11.32 -11.86
C GLY A 38 -22.43 -11.06 -12.75
N ASP A 39 -22.59 -10.18 -13.75
CA ASP A 39 -21.51 -9.78 -14.66
C ASP A 39 -20.48 -8.88 -13.97
N TRP A 40 -19.19 -9.15 -14.19
CA TRP A 40 -18.09 -8.41 -13.58
C TRP A 40 -18.11 -6.92 -13.92
N GLY A 41 -18.32 -6.59 -15.20
CA GLY A 41 -18.36 -5.21 -15.66
C GLY A 41 -19.47 -4.42 -14.95
N THR A 42 -20.63 -5.03 -14.80
CA THR A 42 -21.78 -4.47 -14.10
C THR A 42 -21.48 -4.23 -12.62
N ARG A 43 -20.91 -5.21 -11.91
CA ARG A 43 -20.51 -5.06 -10.49
C ARG A 43 -19.47 -3.95 -10.31
N ARG A 44 -18.41 -3.97 -11.12
CA ARG A 44 -17.33 -2.97 -11.10
C ARG A 44 -17.88 -1.57 -11.35
N ASP A 45 -18.70 -1.40 -12.37
CA ASP A 45 -19.20 -0.09 -12.76
C ASP A 45 -20.16 0.49 -11.72
N ALA A 46 -21.00 -0.36 -11.10
CA ALA A 46 -21.88 0.04 -10.00
C ALA A 46 -21.08 0.45 -8.75
N ALA A 47 -20.04 -0.30 -8.39
CA ALA A 47 -19.15 0.02 -7.28
C ALA A 47 -18.42 1.36 -7.49
N MET A 48 -17.83 1.56 -8.67
CA MET A 48 -17.16 2.82 -9.03
C MET A 48 -18.13 4.00 -9.08
N GLN A 49 -19.37 3.79 -9.52
CA GLN A 49 -20.40 4.82 -9.46
C GLN A 49 -20.69 5.22 -8.00
N ALA A 50 -20.96 4.24 -7.12
CA ALA A 50 -21.22 4.50 -5.71
C ALA A 50 -20.05 5.24 -5.06
N TYR A 51 -18.81 4.84 -5.33
CA TYR A 51 -17.62 5.52 -4.83
C TYR A 51 -17.63 7.02 -5.18
N LEU A 52 -17.95 7.38 -6.42
CA LEU A 52 -17.95 8.78 -6.89
C LEU A 52 -19.16 9.58 -6.42
N GLU A 53 -20.27 8.90 -6.10
CA GLU A 53 -21.46 9.53 -5.52
C GLU A 53 -21.24 9.88 -4.04
N TRP A 54 -20.49 9.06 -3.31
CA TRP A 54 -20.31 9.19 -1.86
C TRP A 54 -19.02 9.88 -1.44
N LEU A 55 -17.98 9.90 -2.28
CA LEU A 55 -16.68 10.47 -1.93
C LEU A 55 -16.35 11.74 -2.71
N PRO A 56 -15.54 12.65 -2.13
CA PRO A 56 -15.25 13.96 -2.71
C PRO A 56 -14.21 13.89 -3.85
N VAL A 57 -14.50 13.15 -4.91
CA VAL A 57 -13.62 13.00 -6.08
C VAL A 57 -14.13 13.81 -7.26
N ARG A 58 -13.26 14.63 -7.83
CA ARG A 58 -13.52 15.32 -9.09
C ARG A 58 -13.24 14.35 -10.24
N GLY A 59 -14.26 13.72 -10.81
CA GLY A 59 -14.06 12.84 -11.94
C GLY A 59 -15.34 12.27 -12.55
N THR A 60 -15.27 11.98 -13.84
CA THR A 60 -16.07 10.92 -14.48
C THR A 60 -15.59 9.56 -13.96
N ALA A 61 -16.47 8.57 -13.90
CA ALA A 61 -16.08 7.22 -13.50
C ALA A 61 -15.04 6.62 -14.46
N PRO A 62 -14.09 5.79 -13.97
CA PRO A 62 -13.15 5.09 -14.86
C PRO A 62 -13.85 4.27 -15.93
N SER A 63 -14.98 3.64 -15.59
CA SER A 63 -15.86 2.94 -16.53
C SER A 63 -16.37 3.81 -17.69
N ARG A 64 -16.36 5.14 -17.52
CA ARG A 64 -16.72 6.14 -18.54
C ARG A 64 -15.50 6.86 -19.13
N GLY A 65 -14.32 6.25 -19.06
CA GLY A 65 -13.05 6.83 -19.53
C GLY A 65 -12.49 7.91 -18.60
N GLY A 66 -12.99 8.00 -17.37
CA GLY A 66 -12.38 8.81 -16.32
C GLY A 66 -11.12 8.16 -15.76
N ARG A 67 -10.43 8.88 -14.88
CA ARG A 67 -9.30 8.35 -14.11
C ARG A 67 -9.37 8.89 -12.70
N ILE A 68 -9.04 8.05 -11.72
CA ILE A 68 -8.88 8.49 -10.33
C ILE A 68 -7.44 8.88 -10.02
N TYR A 69 -6.46 8.29 -10.72
CA TYR A 69 -5.06 8.65 -10.55
C TYR A 69 -4.80 10.10 -10.96
N ARG A 70 -4.05 10.83 -10.14
CA ARG A 70 -3.90 12.29 -10.27
C ARG A 70 -2.73 12.84 -9.45
N THR A 71 -2.28 14.05 -9.78
CA THR A 71 -1.26 14.76 -9.01
C THR A 71 -1.86 15.96 -8.29
N LEU A 72 -1.52 16.13 -7.01
CA LEU A 72 -1.76 17.34 -6.25
C LEU A 72 -0.43 18.00 -5.93
N ARG A 73 -0.33 19.32 -6.10
CA ARG A 73 0.92 20.05 -5.93
C ARG A 73 0.85 21.01 -4.75
N TYR A 74 1.83 20.90 -3.86
CA TYR A 74 1.99 21.75 -2.69
C TYR A 74 3.24 22.62 -2.87
N GLY A 75 3.09 23.68 -3.67
CA GLY A 75 4.16 24.63 -3.98
C GLY A 75 5.36 23.97 -4.65
N ARG A 76 6.56 24.17 -4.08
CA ARG A 76 7.80 23.46 -4.45
C ARG A 76 8.19 22.40 -3.43
N LEU A 77 7.42 22.25 -2.35
CA LEU A 77 7.74 21.34 -1.26
C LEU A 77 7.46 19.90 -1.68
N ALA A 78 6.23 19.62 -2.09
CA ALA A 78 5.80 18.26 -2.43
C ALA A 78 4.86 18.22 -3.63
N GLU A 79 4.91 17.12 -4.37
CA GLU A 79 3.85 16.66 -5.24
C GLU A 79 3.34 15.31 -4.71
N VAL A 80 2.02 15.17 -4.60
CA VAL A 80 1.34 13.93 -4.21
C VAL A 80 0.81 13.28 -5.48
N GLN A 81 1.35 12.11 -5.85
CA GLN A 81 0.85 11.29 -6.95
C GLN A 81 -0.03 10.19 -6.36
N MET A 82 -1.34 10.28 -6.53
CA MET A 82 -2.27 9.22 -6.14
C MET A 82 -2.40 8.23 -7.30
N LEU A 83 -2.13 6.96 -7.04
CA LEU A 83 -2.23 5.88 -8.01
C LEU A 83 -3.60 5.19 -7.98
N ASP A 84 -3.91 4.51 -9.07
CA ASP A 84 -4.99 3.53 -9.20
C ASP A 84 -4.37 2.18 -9.54
N LEU A 85 -4.33 1.27 -8.57
CA LEU A 85 -3.72 -0.05 -8.76
C LEU A 85 -4.75 -1.15 -9.01
N ARG A 86 -6.05 -0.85 -9.14
CA ARG A 86 -7.09 -1.88 -9.31
C ARG A 86 -7.75 -1.85 -10.68
N SER A 87 -7.94 -0.66 -11.27
CA SER A 87 -8.66 -0.53 -12.55
C SER A 87 -7.96 -1.17 -13.74
N TYR A 88 -6.62 -1.24 -13.72
CA TYR A 88 -5.80 -1.55 -14.91
C TYR A 88 -4.91 -2.78 -14.75
N ARG A 89 -4.74 -3.29 -13.52
CA ARG A 89 -3.82 -4.38 -13.25
C ARG A 89 -4.23 -5.67 -13.95
N SER A 90 -3.23 -6.43 -14.40
CA SER A 90 -3.41 -7.83 -14.79
C SER A 90 -3.91 -8.65 -13.59
N ALA A 91 -4.54 -9.80 -13.82
CA ALA A 91 -4.97 -10.72 -12.75
C ALA A 91 -3.85 -11.01 -11.75
N PRO A 92 -4.09 -11.01 -10.42
CA PRO A 92 -3.05 -11.15 -9.40
C PRO A 92 -2.15 -12.35 -9.62
N GLY A 93 -0.91 -12.26 -9.14
CA GLY A 93 0.08 -13.31 -9.33
C GLY A 93 -0.35 -14.65 -8.71
N MET A 94 -1.30 -14.66 -7.76
CA MET A 94 -1.90 -15.89 -7.22
C MET A 94 -2.54 -16.77 -8.29
N MET A 95 -3.14 -16.15 -9.31
CA MET A 95 -3.75 -16.89 -10.42
C MET A 95 -2.66 -17.41 -11.39
N HIS A 96 -1.48 -16.78 -11.41
CA HIS A 96 -0.36 -17.12 -12.30
C HIS A 96 1.03 -16.95 -11.65
N PRO A 97 1.42 -17.75 -10.64
CA PRO A 97 2.63 -17.48 -9.85
C PRO A 97 3.92 -17.51 -10.66
N ALA A 98 3.98 -18.39 -11.67
CA ALA A 98 5.11 -18.51 -12.59
C ALA A 98 5.31 -17.28 -13.50
N GLN A 99 4.29 -16.42 -13.60
CA GLN A 99 4.33 -15.24 -14.45
C GLN A 99 4.65 -13.95 -13.70
N ARG A 100 4.88 -13.97 -12.37
CA ARG A 100 5.11 -12.75 -11.56
C ARG A 100 6.26 -11.83 -12.02
N ASN A 101 7.18 -12.37 -12.82
CA ASN A 101 8.31 -11.68 -13.42
C ASN A 101 8.15 -11.44 -14.94
N SER A 102 6.99 -11.76 -15.50
CA SER A 102 6.68 -11.49 -16.90
C SER A 102 6.61 -9.99 -17.16
N ILE A 103 7.23 -9.55 -18.25
CA ILE A 103 7.18 -8.17 -18.72
C ILE A 103 5.81 -7.77 -19.28
N ASP A 104 4.97 -8.75 -19.58
CA ASP A 104 3.61 -8.53 -20.13
C ASP A 104 2.58 -8.25 -19.04
N ARG A 105 2.94 -8.39 -17.76
CA ARG A 105 2.08 -8.06 -16.62
C ARG A 105 2.28 -6.63 -16.18
N THR A 106 1.20 -6.00 -15.74
CA THR A 106 1.22 -4.64 -15.23
C THR A 106 0.32 -4.48 -14.02
N ILE A 107 0.73 -3.60 -13.10
CA ILE A 107 -0.09 -3.20 -11.94
C ILE A 107 -0.76 -1.83 -12.17
N MET A 108 -0.13 -0.94 -12.94
CA MET A 108 -0.64 0.41 -13.20
C MET A 108 -1.34 0.54 -14.56
N GLY A 109 -1.06 -0.32 -15.53
CA GLY A 109 -1.34 -0.07 -16.93
C GLY A 109 -0.34 0.91 -17.57
N SER A 110 -0.21 0.87 -18.90
CA SER A 110 0.79 1.65 -19.63
C SER A 110 0.58 3.16 -19.53
N GLU A 111 -0.66 3.64 -19.68
CA GLU A 111 -0.95 5.08 -19.67
C GLU A 111 -0.59 5.73 -18.33
N GLN A 112 -0.99 5.09 -17.21
CA GLN A 112 -0.66 5.59 -15.88
C GLN A 112 0.85 5.48 -15.61
N PHE A 113 1.52 4.41 -16.05
CA PHE A 113 2.97 4.29 -15.93
C PHE A 113 3.68 5.46 -16.64
N GLU A 114 3.33 5.74 -17.89
CA GLU A 114 3.93 6.82 -18.69
C GLU A 114 3.65 8.19 -18.06
N TRP A 115 2.42 8.41 -17.57
CA TRP A 115 2.07 9.60 -16.82
C TRP A 115 2.97 9.78 -15.59
N LEU A 116 3.11 8.77 -14.74
CA LEU A 116 3.91 8.84 -13.52
C LEU A 116 5.39 9.05 -13.86
N ALA A 117 5.93 8.28 -14.81
CA ALA A 117 7.31 8.41 -15.28
C ALA A 117 7.59 9.84 -15.78
N ASN A 118 6.69 10.43 -16.57
CA ASN A 118 6.84 11.80 -17.02
C ASN A 118 6.84 12.79 -15.84
N ARG A 119 5.97 12.60 -14.84
CA ARG A 119 5.95 13.45 -13.64
C ARG A 119 7.25 13.37 -12.83
N LEU A 120 7.78 12.17 -12.63
CA LEU A 120 9.02 11.94 -11.89
C LEU A 120 10.25 12.54 -12.60
N ASN A 121 10.23 12.57 -13.94
CA ASN A 121 11.34 13.10 -14.76
C ASN A 121 11.25 14.61 -15.02
N THR A 122 10.06 15.20 -15.01
CA THR A 122 9.86 16.63 -15.34
C THR A 122 9.49 17.50 -14.14
N GLY A 123 9.11 16.87 -13.03
CA GLY A 123 8.77 17.54 -11.77
C GLY A 123 9.94 18.30 -11.15
N ASN A 124 9.62 19.29 -10.33
CA ASN A 124 10.62 20.13 -9.63
C ASN A 124 10.29 20.35 -8.15
N ALA A 125 9.45 19.50 -7.58
CA ALA A 125 9.20 19.45 -6.14
C ALA A 125 10.37 18.79 -5.41
N ARG A 126 10.54 19.11 -4.13
CA ARG A 126 11.57 18.46 -3.29
C ARG A 126 11.21 17.02 -2.96
N TRP A 127 9.92 16.76 -2.78
CA TRP A 127 9.36 15.46 -2.42
C TRP A 127 8.32 15.00 -3.43
N ASN A 128 8.44 13.74 -3.87
CA ASN A 128 7.38 13.02 -4.56
C ASN A 128 6.76 12.05 -3.56
N LEU A 129 5.52 12.32 -3.15
CA LEU A 129 4.75 11.47 -2.25
C LEU A 129 3.81 10.62 -3.11
N ILE A 130 4.08 9.32 -3.19
CA ILE A 130 3.36 8.40 -4.08
C ILE A 130 2.38 7.61 -3.22
N GLY A 131 1.09 7.97 -3.31
CA GLY A 131 0.01 7.21 -2.68
C GLY A 131 -0.27 5.93 -3.47
N THR A 132 0.03 4.79 -2.88
CA THR A 132 -0.14 3.45 -3.45
C THR A 132 -1.03 2.65 -2.50
N SER A 133 -1.89 1.77 -3.01
CA SER A 133 -2.74 0.97 -2.13
C SER A 133 -1.97 -0.21 -1.52
N VAL A 134 -1.13 -0.88 -2.31
CA VAL A 134 -0.38 -2.07 -1.93
C VAL A 134 1.13 -1.82 -1.74
N MET A 135 1.79 -2.67 -0.93
CA MET A 135 3.22 -2.54 -0.60
C MET A 135 4.17 -2.67 -1.79
N MET A 136 5.13 -1.76 -1.83
CA MET A 136 6.20 -1.66 -2.83
C MET A 136 7.44 -2.46 -2.44
N ALA A 137 7.84 -2.38 -1.17
CA ALA A 137 9.03 -3.02 -0.63
C ALA A 137 8.96 -4.54 -0.82
N PRO A 138 10.03 -5.18 -1.31
CA PRO A 138 10.07 -6.63 -1.36
C PRO A 138 10.08 -7.19 0.07
N LEU A 139 9.30 -8.23 0.32
CA LEU A 139 9.28 -8.92 1.61
C LEU A 139 9.86 -10.32 1.47
N ASN A 140 10.94 -10.60 2.20
CA ASN A 140 11.56 -11.92 2.25
C ASN A 140 11.08 -12.69 3.49
N LEU A 141 10.33 -13.76 3.25
CA LEU A 141 9.80 -14.65 4.28
C LEU A 141 10.33 -16.09 4.19
N ILE A 142 11.41 -16.32 3.43
CA ILE A 142 11.95 -17.67 3.10
C ILE A 142 12.29 -18.49 4.35
N HIS A 143 12.75 -17.85 5.43
CA HIS A 143 13.30 -18.54 6.61
C HIS A 143 12.34 -18.61 7.81
N ILE A 144 11.07 -18.24 7.64
CA ILE A 144 10.11 -18.22 8.74
C ILE A 144 9.78 -19.65 9.17
N ASP A 145 9.86 -19.89 10.49
CA ASP A 145 9.47 -21.14 11.14
C ASP A 145 8.07 -21.58 10.68
N GLN A 146 7.84 -22.88 10.50
CA GLN A 146 6.60 -23.39 9.91
C GLN A 146 5.35 -22.97 10.68
N ALA A 147 5.39 -22.89 12.02
CA ALA A 147 4.25 -22.46 12.82
C ALA A 147 3.90 -21.01 12.51
N VAL A 148 4.90 -20.13 12.50
CA VAL A 148 4.75 -18.71 12.17
C VAL A 148 4.35 -18.51 10.70
N ARG A 149 4.93 -19.32 9.80
CA ARG A 149 4.67 -19.28 8.35
C ARG A 149 3.23 -19.60 8.02
N SER A 150 2.63 -20.61 8.68
CA SER A 150 1.21 -20.95 8.44
C SER A 150 0.25 -19.81 8.79
N GLN A 151 0.64 -18.96 9.75
CA GLN A 151 -0.18 -17.84 10.21
C GLN A 151 0.08 -16.59 9.36
N LEU A 152 1.34 -16.31 9.03
CA LEU A 152 1.68 -15.23 8.09
C LEU A 152 1.28 -15.52 6.65
N ALA A 153 1.07 -16.78 6.26
CA ALA A 153 0.57 -17.14 4.93
C ALA A 153 -0.77 -16.46 4.60
N GLY A 154 -1.62 -16.23 5.60
CA GLY A 154 -2.85 -15.43 5.44
C GLY A 154 -2.59 -13.97 5.09
N MET A 155 -1.48 -13.38 5.54
CA MET A 155 -1.07 -12.00 5.25
C MET A 155 -0.40 -11.84 3.88
N VAL A 156 0.31 -12.87 3.41
CA VAL A 156 1.13 -12.80 2.18
C VAL A 156 0.60 -13.63 1.02
N GLY A 157 -0.63 -14.11 1.09
CA GLY A 157 -1.29 -14.79 -0.01
C GLY A 157 -0.79 -16.22 -0.24
N PHE A 158 0.48 -16.47 -0.59
CA PHE A 158 0.90 -17.81 -1.05
C PHE A 158 2.38 -18.16 -0.87
N ASP A 159 2.66 -19.47 -0.84
CA ASP A 159 3.99 -20.07 -0.98
C ASP A 159 4.32 -20.34 -2.45
N VAL A 160 5.29 -19.61 -3.00
CA VAL A 160 5.82 -19.83 -4.35
C VAL A 160 7.19 -20.51 -4.24
N ALA A 161 7.23 -21.82 -4.55
CA ALA A 161 8.45 -22.62 -4.58
C ALA A 161 9.28 -22.58 -3.27
N GLY A 162 8.62 -22.58 -2.11
CA GLY A 162 9.26 -22.50 -0.80
C GLY A 162 9.43 -21.08 -0.28
N THR A 163 9.03 -20.05 -1.04
CA THR A 163 9.12 -18.64 -0.65
C THR A 163 7.71 -18.04 -0.49
N PRO A 164 7.31 -17.59 0.72
CA PRO A 164 6.09 -16.82 0.87
C PRO A 164 6.26 -15.46 0.15
N VAL A 165 5.36 -15.15 -0.78
CA VAL A 165 5.40 -13.93 -1.61
C VAL A 165 3.99 -13.36 -1.68
N ASN A 166 3.82 -12.09 -1.32
CA ASN A 166 2.55 -11.41 -1.57
C ASN A 166 2.41 -11.08 -3.06
N VAL A 167 1.66 -11.93 -3.73
CA VAL A 167 1.42 -11.91 -5.18
C VAL A 167 0.27 -10.98 -5.59
N ASP A 168 -0.48 -10.43 -4.65
CA ASP A 168 -1.43 -9.35 -4.91
C ASP A 168 -0.72 -7.97 -4.90
N GLN A 169 0.37 -7.84 -4.14
CA GLN A 169 1.19 -6.63 -4.04
C GLN A 169 2.24 -6.51 -5.16
N TRP A 170 3.15 -5.53 -5.07
CA TRP A 170 4.18 -5.31 -6.10
C TRP A 170 5.16 -6.48 -6.29
N ASP A 171 5.27 -7.38 -5.30
CA ASP A 171 6.01 -8.65 -5.41
C ASP A 171 5.38 -9.64 -6.42
N GLY A 172 4.10 -9.44 -6.81
CA GLY A 172 3.43 -10.14 -7.91
C GLY A 172 3.65 -9.52 -9.31
N TYR A 173 4.29 -8.35 -9.38
CA TYR A 173 4.48 -7.55 -10.60
C TYR A 173 5.93 -7.04 -10.73
N THR A 174 6.89 -7.91 -10.45
CA THR A 174 8.31 -7.54 -10.28
C THR A 174 8.93 -6.83 -11.48
N ALA A 175 8.57 -7.19 -12.72
CA ALA A 175 9.05 -6.49 -13.91
C ALA A 175 8.52 -5.04 -13.99
N ASP A 176 7.25 -4.81 -13.63
CA ASP A 176 6.65 -3.47 -13.62
C ASP A 176 7.19 -2.64 -12.44
N ARG A 177 7.45 -3.30 -11.29
CA ARG A 177 8.19 -2.70 -10.17
C ARG A 177 9.56 -2.20 -10.62
N ASP A 178 10.38 -3.06 -11.22
CA ASP A 178 11.74 -2.71 -11.65
C ASP A 178 11.74 -1.55 -12.64
N ARG A 179 10.75 -1.50 -13.54
CA ARG A 179 10.55 -0.37 -14.46
C ARG A 179 10.30 0.94 -13.73
N LEU A 180 9.45 0.94 -12.69
CA LEU A 180 9.19 2.14 -11.89
C LEU A 180 10.41 2.53 -11.07
N LEU A 181 11.08 1.58 -10.42
CA LEU A 181 12.31 1.83 -9.66
C LEU A 181 13.43 2.39 -10.55
N ASP A 182 13.49 1.97 -11.82
CA ASP A 182 14.38 2.57 -12.82
C ASP A 182 14.06 4.04 -13.11
N GLN A 183 12.78 4.44 -13.11
CA GLN A 183 12.40 5.84 -13.23
C GLN A 183 12.79 6.63 -11.98
N LEU A 184 12.52 6.10 -10.78
CA LEU A 184 12.88 6.77 -9.52
C LEU A 184 14.39 6.97 -9.37
N ALA A 185 15.19 6.00 -9.83
CA ALA A 185 16.64 6.09 -9.79
C ALA A 185 17.23 7.17 -10.72
N ARG A 186 16.49 7.56 -11.77
CA ARG A 186 16.90 8.55 -12.78
C ARG A 186 16.24 9.92 -12.57
N GLY A 187 15.07 9.93 -11.96
CA GLY A 187 14.21 11.09 -11.79
C GLY A 187 14.73 12.10 -10.77
N HIS A 188 13.95 13.15 -10.59
CA HIS A 188 14.26 14.24 -9.67
C HIS A 188 13.46 14.14 -8.37
N GLY A 189 14.00 14.73 -7.31
CA GLY A 189 13.35 14.77 -5.99
C GLY A 189 13.62 13.52 -5.15
N ARG A 190 13.07 13.51 -3.95
CA ARG A 190 13.11 12.37 -3.03
C ARG A 190 11.74 11.72 -2.98
N ASN A 191 11.72 10.41 -3.13
CA ASN A 191 10.49 9.65 -3.30
C ASN A 191 10.10 8.98 -1.98
N VAL A 192 8.81 9.03 -1.65
CA VAL A 192 8.24 8.34 -0.48
C VAL A 192 6.92 7.70 -0.91
N PHE A 193 6.80 6.40 -0.74
CA PHE A 193 5.55 5.68 -0.89
C PHE A 193 4.74 5.76 0.40
N LEU A 194 3.45 6.04 0.26
CA LEU A 194 2.47 6.06 1.34
C LEU A 194 1.45 4.96 1.05
N THR A 195 1.38 3.97 1.93
CA THR A 195 0.74 2.67 1.64
C THR A 195 -0.25 2.26 2.74
N GLY A 196 -1.25 1.45 2.37
CA GLY A 196 -2.19 0.78 3.28
C GLY A 196 -2.28 -0.73 2.98
N ASP A 197 -3.50 -1.25 2.81
CA ASP A 197 -3.84 -2.66 2.43
C ASP A 197 -3.49 -3.71 3.50
N ILE A 198 -2.24 -3.81 3.94
CA ILE A 198 -1.72 -4.98 4.69
C ILE A 198 -2.09 -5.01 6.19
N HIS A 199 -2.98 -4.13 6.66
CA HIS A 199 -3.48 -4.09 8.05
C HIS A 199 -2.36 -4.16 9.11
N SER A 200 -1.26 -3.44 8.89
CA SER A 200 -0.11 -3.43 9.79
C SER A 200 0.77 -2.21 9.50
N GLU A 201 1.61 -1.83 10.46
CA GLU A 201 2.54 -0.71 10.33
C GLU A 201 3.86 -1.18 9.72
N TRP A 202 4.42 -0.42 8.78
CA TRP A 202 5.74 -0.71 8.23
C TRP A 202 6.48 0.57 7.88
N ALA A 203 7.81 0.53 7.99
CA ALA A 203 8.67 1.53 7.39
C ALA A 203 9.95 0.90 6.86
N GLY A 204 10.34 1.24 5.64
CA GLY A 204 11.55 0.69 5.04
C GLY A 204 12.17 1.54 3.94
N ASP A 205 13.46 1.34 3.74
CA ASP A 205 14.20 1.88 2.61
C ASP A 205 13.87 1.06 1.35
N ILE A 206 13.59 1.69 0.21
CA ILE A 206 13.43 1.00 -1.07
C ILE A 206 14.77 1.05 -1.81
N HIS A 207 15.37 -0.12 -1.97
CA HIS A 207 16.63 -0.29 -2.68
C HIS A 207 16.40 -0.71 -4.13
N HIS A 208 17.16 -0.10 -5.05
CA HIS A 208 17.25 -0.53 -6.44
C HIS A 208 18.70 -0.46 -6.91
N ARG A 209 19.21 -1.56 -7.49
CA ARG A 209 20.59 -1.66 -8.01
C ARG A 209 21.66 -1.14 -7.03
N GLY A 210 21.53 -1.50 -5.75
CA GLY A 210 22.49 -1.16 -4.70
C GLY A 210 22.37 0.26 -4.12
N ARG A 211 21.31 1.01 -4.45
CA ARG A 211 21.08 2.37 -3.96
C ARG A 211 19.68 2.51 -3.37
N VAL A 212 19.53 3.34 -2.34
CA VAL A 212 18.20 3.77 -1.87
C VAL A 212 17.62 4.74 -2.89
N VAL A 213 16.41 4.46 -3.38
CA VAL A 213 15.70 5.26 -4.39
C VAL A 213 14.39 5.86 -3.86
N ALA A 214 13.85 5.30 -2.78
CA ALA A 214 12.68 5.80 -2.08
C ALA A 214 12.67 5.31 -0.62
N ALA A 215 11.73 5.83 0.17
CA ALA A 215 11.24 5.20 1.39
C ALA A 215 9.81 4.69 1.15
N GLU A 216 9.38 3.71 1.94
CA GLU A 216 7.97 3.34 2.06
C GLU A 216 7.54 3.46 3.53
N LEU A 217 6.37 4.09 3.72
CA LEU A 217 5.76 4.32 5.03
C LEU A 217 4.31 3.80 4.95
N VAL A 218 4.03 2.75 5.71
CA VAL A 218 2.77 2.02 5.67
C VAL A 218 1.97 2.30 6.94
N CYS A 219 0.75 2.76 6.76
CA CYS A 219 -0.20 2.99 7.84
C CYS A 219 -0.99 1.70 8.10
N SER A 220 -1.22 1.39 9.38
CA SER A 220 -2.09 0.28 9.74
C SER A 220 -3.56 0.56 9.40
N SER A 221 -4.40 -0.46 9.58
CA SER A 221 -5.84 -0.37 9.40
C SER A 221 -6.48 0.50 10.48
N VAL A 222 -7.61 1.12 10.13
CA VAL A 222 -8.44 1.82 11.12
C VAL A 222 -9.12 0.82 12.05
N THR A 223 -9.69 -0.26 11.50
CA THR A 223 -10.41 -1.31 12.23
C THR A 223 -10.42 -2.68 11.53
N ALA A 224 -9.69 -2.84 10.42
CA ALA A 224 -9.77 -4.06 9.63
C ALA A 224 -8.80 -5.09 10.22
N ALA A 225 -9.22 -6.36 10.29
CA ALA A 225 -8.59 -7.31 11.20
C ALA A 225 -7.08 -7.47 10.99
N ASN A 226 -6.31 -7.29 12.05
CA ASN A 226 -4.85 -7.45 12.07
C ASN A 226 -4.47 -8.92 12.29
N ILE A 227 -3.17 -9.24 12.40
CA ILE A 227 -2.72 -10.64 12.49
C ILE A 227 -3.21 -11.31 13.77
N ASP A 228 -3.07 -10.66 14.91
CA ASP A 228 -3.50 -11.15 16.22
C ASP A 228 -4.99 -11.55 16.20
N GLU A 229 -5.86 -10.69 15.67
CA GLU A 229 -7.29 -10.95 15.56
C GLU A 229 -7.61 -12.11 14.61
N GLN A 230 -6.89 -12.20 13.48
CA GLN A 230 -7.04 -13.32 12.53
C GLN A 230 -6.66 -14.68 13.16
N VAL A 231 -5.71 -14.69 14.10
CA VAL A 231 -5.31 -15.90 14.84
C VAL A 231 -6.02 -16.05 16.20
N GLY A 232 -6.89 -15.12 16.57
CA GLY A 232 -7.62 -15.13 17.84
C GLY A 232 -6.76 -14.92 19.09
N LEU A 233 -5.66 -14.17 18.95
CA LEU A 233 -4.78 -13.74 20.03
C LEU A 233 -4.99 -12.24 20.31
N GLY A 234 -4.44 -11.75 21.42
CA GLY A 234 -4.40 -10.31 21.69
C GLY A 234 -3.16 -9.63 21.10
N GLU A 235 -3.17 -8.30 21.07
CA GLU A 235 -2.03 -7.46 20.71
C GLU A 235 -0.76 -7.84 21.49
N ASP A 236 0.41 -7.70 20.85
CA ASP A 236 1.73 -8.00 21.43
C ASP A 236 1.93 -9.47 21.84
N ASN A 237 1.16 -10.38 21.23
CA ASN A 237 1.28 -11.80 21.52
C ASN A 237 2.66 -12.36 21.08
N PRO A 238 3.14 -13.47 21.68
CA PRO A 238 4.46 -14.03 21.36
C PRO A 238 4.66 -14.40 19.88
N LEU A 239 3.57 -14.72 19.16
CA LEU A 239 3.64 -15.07 17.75
C LEU A 239 3.93 -13.82 16.91
N SER A 240 3.14 -12.76 17.04
CA SER A 240 3.34 -11.49 16.32
C SER A 240 4.74 -10.94 16.56
N ARG A 241 5.19 -10.91 17.82
CA ARG A 241 6.54 -10.43 18.18
C ARG A 241 7.66 -11.29 17.59
N THR A 242 7.46 -12.59 17.50
CA THR A 242 8.42 -13.50 16.84
C THR A 242 8.47 -13.25 15.34
N ALA A 243 7.31 -13.06 14.71
CA ALA A 243 7.19 -12.72 13.29
C ALA A 243 7.88 -11.38 12.97
N GLU A 244 7.60 -10.33 13.74
CA GLU A 244 8.21 -9.01 13.60
C GLU A 244 9.73 -9.07 13.72
N HIS A 245 10.24 -9.75 14.76
CA HIS A 245 11.68 -9.91 14.94
C HIS A 245 12.32 -10.66 13.77
N HIS A 246 11.65 -11.70 13.26
CA HIS A 246 12.12 -12.43 12.09
C HIS A 246 12.14 -11.54 10.83
N VAL A 247 11.07 -10.77 10.60
CA VAL A 247 10.98 -9.82 9.49
C VAL A 247 12.16 -8.85 9.53
N LEU A 248 12.41 -8.21 10.67
CA LEU A 248 13.50 -7.25 10.84
C LEU A 248 14.89 -7.89 10.66
N ALA A 249 15.08 -9.13 11.13
CA ALA A 249 16.34 -9.85 11.00
C ALA A 249 16.68 -10.24 9.55
N HIS A 250 15.67 -10.50 8.70
CA HIS A 250 15.87 -11.01 7.34
C HIS A 250 15.60 -9.99 6.24
N ASN A 251 15.07 -8.82 6.60
CA ASN A 251 14.78 -7.72 5.69
C ASN A 251 15.50 -6.46 6.19
N PRO A 252 16.82 -6.33 5.96
CA PRO A 252 17.62 -5.26 6.55
C PRO A 252 17.27 -3.85 6.03
N HIS A 253 16.43 -3.77 5.00
CA HIS A 253 15.82 -2.54 4.49
C HIS A 253 14.60 -2.09 5.30
N ILE A 254 13.93 -2.99 6.01
CA ILE A 254 12.83 -2.67 6.93
C ILE A 254 13.39 -2.15 8.25
N ARG A 255 12.80 -1.08 8.76
CA ARG A 255 13.20 -0.37 9.99
C ARG A 255 12.14 -0.43 11.08
N HIS A 256 10.89 -0.61 10.69
CA HIS A 256 9.74 -0.72 11.58
C HIS A 256 8.76 -1.73 11.00
N VAL A 257 8.19 -2.54 11.87
CA VAL A 257 7.05 -3.41 11.61
C VAL A 257 6.27 -3.56 12.91
N ASP A 258 4.94 -3.45 12.83
CA ASP A 258 4.02 -3.79 13.91
C ASP A 258 2.80 -4.46 13.27
N LEU A 259 2.51 -5.69 13.70
CA LEU A 259 1.53 -6.56 13.04
C LEU A 259 0.13 -6.50 13.68
N ASP A 260 0.00 -5.80 14.81
CA ASP A 260 -1.17 -5.91 15.69
C ASP A 260 -1.84 -4.55 15.96
N ALA A 261 -1.12 -3.43 15.86
CA ALA A 261 -1.68 -2.12 16.19
C ALA A 261 -2.69 -1.61 15.14
N HIS A 262 -3.83 -1.07 15.58
CA HIS A 262 -4.75 -0.28 14.74
C HIS A 262 -4.53 1.21 14.89
N GLY A 263 -4.93 1.99 13.89
CA GLY A 263 -5.08 3.43 14.04
C GLY A 263 -4.88 4.21 12.75
N TYR A 264 -4.14 5.32 12.84
CA TYR A 264 -3.84 6.17 11.69
C TYR A 264 -2.45 6.80 11.84
N ALA A 265 -1.95 7.43 10.78
CA ALA A 265 -0.67 8.11 10.80
C ALA A 265 -0.79 9.58 10.38
N THR A 266 0.11 10.41 10.90
CA THR A 266 0.29 11.78 10.43
C THR A 266 1.65 11.92 9.76
N LEU A 267 1.66 12.55 8.59
CA LEU A 267 2.88 12.82 7.82
C LEU A 267 3.26 14.30 7.92
N THR A 268 4.45 14.61 8.44
CA THR A 268 5.02 15.96 8.42
C THR A 268 6.08 16.05 7.33
N VAL A 269 5.87 16.95 6.37
CA VAL A 269 6.78 17.14 5.23
C VAL A 269 7.54 18.45 5.39
N ARG A 270 8.87 18.38 5.45
CA ARG A 270 9.77 19.54 5.54
C ARG A 270 10.76 19.56 4.38
N PRO A 271 11.42 20.70 4.09
CA PRO A 271 12.36 20.78 2.97
C PRO A 271 13.52 19.78 3.03
N ASP A 272 13.90 19.31 4.21
CA ASP A 272 15.05 18.42 4.46
C ASP A 272 14.64 16.98 4.78
N HIS A 273 13.43 16.74 5.31
CA HIS A 273 12.95 15.39 5.67
C HIS A 273 11.43 15.24 5.56
N VAL A 274 10.98 13.98 5.58
CA VAL A 274 9.60 13.57 5.83
C VAL A 274 9.59 12.77 7.13
N GLU A 275 8.56 12.95 7.95
CA GLU A 275 8.38 12.26 9.23
C GLU A 275 6.97 11.67 9.31
N MET A 276 6.85 10.40 9.67
CA MET A 276 5.58 9.75 9.95
C MET A 276 5.52 9.42 11.43
N ALA A 277 4.43 9.85 12.07
CA ALA A 277 4.07 9.49 13.43
C ALA A 277 2.82 8.63 13.38
N TRP A 278 2.90 7.43 13.96
CA TRP A 278 1.76 6.52 14.09
C TRP A 278 0.97 6.87 15.35
N HIS A 279 -0.36 6.76 15.28
CA HIS A 279 -1.30 7.02 16.36
C HIS A 279 -2.16 5.78 16.52
N ARG A 280 -1.98 5.07 17.63
CA ARG A 280 -2.57 3.75 17.85
C ARG A 280 -3.84 3.84 18.67
N VAL A 281 -4.89 3.17 18.25
CA VAL A 281 -6.14 3.04 19.01
C VAL A 281 -5.99 1.80 19.89
N VAL A 282 -6.11 1.96 21.21
CA VAL A 282 -5.84 0.87 22.16
C VAL A 282 -6.80 -0.31 22.02
N ASP A 283 -8.05 -0.04 21.63
CA ASP A 283 -9.06 -1.09 21.45
C ASP A 283 -10.16 -0.56 20.53
N VAL A 284 -10.20 -1.07 19.29
CA VAL A 284 -11.18 -0.64 18.28
C VAL A 284 -12.60 -1.16 18.56
N THR A 285 -12.76 -2.10 19.50
CA THR A 285 -14.06 -2.63 19.91
C THR A 285 -14.72 -1.79 21.01
N VAL A 286 -13.96 -0.88 21.64
CA VAL A 286 -14.43 0.00 22.71
C VAL A 286 -14.59 1.43 22.19
N ALA A 287 -15.84 1.90 22.15
CA ALA A 287 -16.14 3.28 21.77
C ALA A 287 -15.42 4.29 22.68
N GLY A 288 -14.76 5.28 22.08
CA GLY A 288 -13.98 6.28 22.82
C GLY A 288 -12.65 5.77 23.40
N SER A 289 -12.18 4.60 22.95
CA SER A 289 -10.86 4.07 23.31
C SER A 289 -9.77 5.12 23.04
N PRO A 290 -8.79 5.27 23.95
CA PRO A 290 -7.76 6.28 23.80
C PRO A 290 -6.90 6.02 22.55
N VAL A 291 -6.48 7.13 21.94
CA VAL A 291 -5.42 7.13 20.93
C VAL A 291 -4.11 7.43 21.64
N VAL A 292 -3.14 6.52 21.52
CA VAL A 292 -1.80 6.64 22.10
C VAL A 292 -0.77 6.86 21.00
N ALA A 293 0.34 7.51 21.36
CA ALA A 293 1.44 7.73 20.42
C ALA A 293 2.14 6.39 20.12
N GLY A 294 2.22 6.05 18.83
CA GLY A 294 3.10 5.01 18.31
C GLY A 294 4.51 5.56 18.03
N PRO A 295 5.33 4.81 17.27
CA PRO A 295 6.65 5.26 16.88
C PRO A 295 6.59 6.48 15.96
N VAL A 296 7.74 7.17 15.83
CA VAL A 296 7.94 8.28 14.89
C VAL A 296 9.19 7.97 14.09
N LEU A 297 9.08 7.92 12.77
CA LEU A 297 10.21 7.63 11.89
C LEU A 297 10.38 8.74 10.85
N ARG A 298 11.63 9.03 10.53
CA ARG A 298 12.06 10.13 9.67
C ARG A 298 12.85 9.62 8.47
N TYR A 299 12.57 10.16 7.29
CA TYR A 299 13.31 9.92 6.05
C TYR A 299 13.92 11.21 5.51
N GLU A 300 15.25 11.24 5.33
CA GLU A 300 15.99 12.42 4.88
C GLU A 300 16.34 12.40 3.38
N GLY A 301 15.95 11.32 2.68
CA GLY A 301 16.24 11.10 1.26
C GLY A 301 17.27 10.02 0.95
N SER A 302 17.85 9.42 1.97
CA SER A 302 18.86 8.38 1.82
C SER A 302 18.66 7.18 2.75
N ARG A 303 17.97 7.39 3.88
CA ARG A 303 17.70 6.36 4.88
C ARG A 303 16.57 6.78 5.82
N ILE A 304 15.80 5.81 6.29
CA ILE A 304 14.86 5.95 7.41
C ILE A 304 15.60 5.80 8.76
N THR A 305 15.31 6.70 9.69
CA THR A 305 15.78 6.68 11.07
C THR A 305 14.60 6.79 12.04
N ALA A 306 14.77 6.25 13.25
CA ALA A 306 13.94 6.59 14.40
C ALA A 306 14.35 7.97 14.97
#